data_AF-A0A534NL04-F1
#
_entry.id   AF-A0A534NL04-F1
#
_cell.length_a   1.000
_cell.length_b   1.000
_cell.length_c   1.000
_cell.angle_alpha   90.00
_cell.angle_beta   90.00
_cell.angle_gamma   90.00
#
_symmetry.space_group_name_H-M   'P 1'
#
loop_
_entity.id
_entity.type
_entity.pdbx_description
1 polymer ?
#
loop_
_entity_poly.entity_id
_entity_poly.type
_entity_poly.pdbx_seq_one_letter_code
_entity_poly.pdbx_strand_id
1 'polypeptide(L)'
;MFVLEQAWTEPLVLFCFALTVYAIARGAHWALVGVALGLLVASKQYSLFLVVPLAFAMPRRRSLWVAAAVLLALLVPFALPDPAGFWRGLVRFHFAQGFRADSLSLTALGVRLAGPSVQAIALAGVVLGAAVLAFCARRRLELPLACAAAAAAWAGVLIWNKQSFCNYWWLCSALLALAAASPSGRNAAAPFSLATAVPAGYTPPPAGA
;
A
#
# COMPACT_ATOMS: atom_id res chain seq x y z
N MET A 1 10.02 -15.01 9.06
CA MET A 1 11.45 -14.86 9.42
C MET A 1 12.25 -14.37 8.23
N PHE A 2 12.29 -15.10 7.10
CA PHE A 2 13.08 -14.78 5.89
C PHE A 2 13.02 -13.31 5.42
N VAL A 3 11.83 -12.71 5.29
CA VAL A 3 11.68 -11.31 4.83
C VAL A 3 12.36 -10.30 5.76
N LEU A 4 12.33 -10.55 7.07
CA LEU A 4 12.94 -9.67 8.07
C LEU A 4 14.46 -9.86 8.12
N GLU A 5 14.93 -11.09 7.96
CA GLU A 5 16.37 -11.41 7.90
C GLU A 5 17.05 -10.76 6.70
N GLN A 6 16.36 -10.67 5.56
CA GLN A 6 16.90 -10.04 4.34
C GLN A 6 16.88 -8.50 4.38
N ALA A 7 16.44 -7.89 5.49
CA ALA A 7 16.35 -6.44 5.69
C ALA A 7 15.66 -5.72 4.50
N TRP A 8 14.69 -6.39 3.89
CA TRP A 8 13.96 -5.84 2.77
C TRP A 8 13.08 -4.67 3.21
N THR A 9 12.75 -3.79 2.28
CA THR A 9 12.08 -2.51 2.54
C THR A 9 10.56 -2.63 2.65
N GLU A 10 9.97 -3.77 2.31
CA GLU A 10 8.52 -4.00 2.33
C GLU A 10 7.84 -3.74 3.69
N PRO A 11 8.46 -4.05 4.85
CA PRO A 11 7.94 -3.63 6.15
C PRO A 11 7.79 -2.12 6.30
N LEU A 12 8.70 -1.32 5.72
CA LEU A 12 8.56 0.15 5.71
C LEU A 12 7.37 0.59 4.86
N VAL A 13 7.18 -0.01 3.68
CA VAL A 13 6.02 0.26 2.81
C VAL A 13 4.72 -0.04 3.55
N LEU A 14 4.66 -1.20 4.22
CA LEU A 14 3.50 -1.60 5.02
C LEU A 14 3.25 -0.63 6.18
N PHE A 15 4.30 -0.23 6.90
CA PHE A 15 4.20 0.73 7.99
C PHE A 15 3.63 2.08 7.50
N CYS A 16 4.17 2.64 6.41
CA CYS A 16 3.67 3.89 5.85
C CYS A 16 2.22 3.76 5.34
N PHE A 17 1.85 2.60 4.77
CA PHE A 17 0.48 2.30 4.36
C PHE A 17 -0.46 2.28 5.57
N ALA A 18 -0.11 1.51 6.61
CA ALA A 18 -0.89 1.40 7.84
C ALA A 18 -1.04 2.74 8.55
N LEU A 19 0.05 3.54 8.63
CA LEU A 19 0.03 4.89 9.20
C LEU A 19 -0.92 5.81 8.43
N THR A 20 -0.93 5.73 7.10
CA THR A 20 -1.85 6.51 6.26
C THR A 20 -3.30 6.11 6.52
N VAL A 21 -3.59 4.80 6.53
CA VAL A 21 -4.95 4.28 6.82
C VAL A 21 -5.40 4.70 8.21
N TYR A 22 -4.53 4.56 9.22
CA TYR A 22 -4.81 4.96 10.59
C TYR A 22 -5.11 6.47 10.69
N ALA A 23 -4.28 7.32 10.07
CA ALA A 23 -4.47 8.76 10.10
C ALA A 23 -5.79 9.19 9.42
N ILE A 24 -6.17 8.54 8.31
CA ILE A 24 -7.46 8.76 7.65
C ILE A 24 -8.61 8.31 8.56
N ALA A 25 -8.54 7.09 9.09
CA ALA A 25 -9.60 6.49 9.91
C ALA A 25 -9.87 7.30 11.19
N ARG A 26 -8.82 7.87 11.80
CA ARG A 26 -8.92 8.69 13.01
C ARG A 26 -9.33 10.14 12.73
N GLY A 27 -9.50 10.53 11.46
CA GLY A 27 -9.78 11.92 11.10
C GLY A 27 -8.66 12.87 11.51
N ALA A 28 -7.41 12.40 11.47
CA ALA A 28 -6.27 13.19 11.92
C ALA A 28 -6.08 14.48 11.09
N HIS A 29 -5.24 15.38 11.61
CA HIS A 29 -4.92 16.63 10.90
C HIS A 29 -4.42 16.34 9.48
N TRP A 30 -4.92 17.10 8.50
CA TRP A 30 -4.65 16.87 7.06
C TRP A 30 -3.16 16.85 6.73
N ALA A 31 -2.32 17.58 7.47
CA ALA A 31 -0.88 17.55 7.27
C ALA A 31 -0.27 16.19 7.65
N LEU A 32 -0.72 15.56 8.74
CA LEU A 32 -0.23 14.24 9.14
C LEU A 32 -0.58 13.17 8.10
N VAL A 33 -1.81 13.19 7.60
CA VAL A 33 -2.24 12.28 6.51
C VAL A 33 -1.36 12.49 5.28
N GLY A 34 -1.09 13.74 4.92
CA GLY A 34 -0.22 14.07 3.80
C GLY A 34 1.23 13.62 3.99
N VAL A 35 1.80 13.77 5.19
CA VAL A 35 3.14 13.25 5.52
C VAL A 35 3.18 11.73 5.38
N ALA A 36 2.22 11.02 5.98
CA ALA A 36 2.17 9.56 5.89
C ALA A 36 2.04 9.07 4.44
N LEU A 37 1.18 9.71 3.64
CA LEU A 37 1.02 9.40 2.22
C LEU A 37 2.29 9.73 1.40
N GLY A 38 2.95 10.84 1.72
CA GLY A 38 4.23 11.27 1.12
C GLY A 38 5.35 10.26 1.36
N LEU A 39 5.47 9.78 2.59
CA LEU A 39 6.42 8.71 2.96
C LEU A 39 6.09 7.40 2.23
N LEU A 40 4.80 7.05 2.14
CA LEU A 40 4.37 5.86 1.41
C LEU A 40 4.78 5.95 -0.07
N VAL A 41 4.50 7.06 -0.76
CA VAL A 41 4.86 7.20 -2.18
C VAL A 41 6.38 7.18 -2.40
N ALA A 42 7.15 7.74 -1.47
CA ALA A 42 8.61 7.76 -1.55
C ALA A 42 9.26 6.40 -1.22
N SER A 43 8.55 5.49 -0.53
CA SER A 43 9.13 4.23 -0.05
C SER A 43 9.58 3.28 -1.18
N LYS A 44 8.76 3.15 -2.24
CA LYS A 44 9.01 2.31 -3.43
C LYS A 44 8.24 2.83 -4.62
N GLN A 45 8.75 2.64 -5.84
CA GLN A 45 8.07 3.17 -7.04
C GLN A 45 6.73 2.49 -7.33
N TYR A 46 6.57 1.21 -6.98
CA TYR A 46 5.29 0.52 -7.13
C TYR A 46 4.24 0.97 -6.12
N SER A 47 4.60 1.76 -5.10
CA SER A 47 3.66 2.27 -4.09
C SER A 47 2.52 3.10 -4.69
N LEU A 48 2.64 3.56 -5.94
CA LEU A 48 1.56 4.22 -6.67
C LEU A 48 0.28 3.37 -6.72
N PHE A 49 0.40 2.04 -6.84
CA PHE A 49 -0.75 1.13 -6.78
C PHE A 49 -1.44 1.13 -5.40
N LEU A 50 -0.75 1.57 -4.36
CA LEU A 50 -1.24 1.66 -2.99
C LEU A 50 -1.77 3.06 -2.65
N VAL A 51 -1.06 4.09 -3.11
CA VAL A 51 -1.34 5.50 -2.82
C VAL A 51 -2.59 5.97 -3.55
N VAL A 52 -2.80 5.57 -4.81
CA VAL A 52 -3.91 6.06 -5.62
C VAL A 52 -5.28 5.74 -5.00
N PRO A 53 -5.59 4.50 -4.58
CA PRO A 53 -6.86 4.21 -3.91
C PRO A 53 -7.06 5.01 -2.61
N LEU A 54 -6.02 5.11 -1.78
CA LEU A 54 -6.07 5.88 -0.54
C LEU A 54 -6.31 7.37 -0.79
N ALA A 55 -5.65 7.94 -1.80
CA ALA A 55 -5.82 9.33 -2.20
C ALA A 55 -7.28 9.66 -2.56
N PHE A 56 -8.02 8.71 -3.14
CA PHE A 56 -9.45 8.87 -3.42
C PHE A 56 -10.34 8.80 -2.17
N ALA A 57 -10.00 7.93 -1.21
CA ALA A 57 -10.72 7.79 0.07
C ALA A 57 -10.42 8.90 1.10
N MET A 58 -9.40 9.73 0.85
CA MET A 58 -9.05 10.81 1.77
C MET A 58 -10.13 11.90 1.85
N PRO A 59 -10.41 12.43 3.05
CA PRO A 59 -11.46 13.43 3.26
C PRO A 59 -11.06 14.83 2.76
N ARG A 60 -9.77 15.17 2.75
CA ARG A 60 -9.27 16.49 2.35
C ARG A 60 -8.16 16.37 1.31
N ARG A 61 -8.41 16.94 0.13
CA ARG A 61 -7.42 16.95 -0.97
C ARG A 61 -6.18 17.81 -0.67
N ARG A 62 -6.24 18.73 0.30
CA ARG A 62 -5.08 19.55 0.73
C ARG A 62 -3.89 18.71 1.20
N SER A 63 -4.15 17.54 1.77
CA SER A 63 -3.10 16.58 2.17
C SER A 63 -2.21 16.14 1.01
N LEU A 64 -2.69 16.18 -0.24
CA LEU A 64 -1.89 15.85 -1.42
C LEU A 64 -0.74 16.84 -1.64
N TRP A 65 -0.93 18.12 -1.30
CA TRP A 65 0.16 19.11 -1.37
C TRP A 65 1.27 18.79 -0.38
N VAL A 66 0.93 18.32 0.82
CA VAL A 66 1.92 17.90 1.81
C VAL A 66 2.62 16.62 1.38
N ALA A 67 1.87 15.66 0.83
CA ALA A 67 2.46 14.44 0.28
C ALA A 67 3.45 14.74 -0.85
N ALA A 68 3.09 15.66 -1.75
CA ALA A 68 3.97 16.12 -2.81
C ALA A 68 5.21 16.84 -2.25
N ALA A 69 5.04 17.71 -1.25
CA ALA A 69 6.17 18.39 -0.60
C ALA A 69 7.13 17.40 0.07
N VAL A 70 6.62 16.37 0.75
CA VAL A 70 7.42 15.31 1.39
C VAL A 70 8.16 14.48 0.34
N LEU A 71 7.48 14.08 -0.73
CA LEU A 71 8.09 13.35 -1.84
C LEU A 71 9.23 14.16 -2.48
N LEU A 72 8.98 15.44 -2.76
CA LEU A 72 10.00 16.33 -3.32
C LEU A 72 11.17 16.52 -2.35
N ALA A 73 10.89 16.76 -1.06
CA ALA A 73 11.94 16.89 -0.05
C ALA A 73 12.84 15.65 0.04
N LEU A 74 12.29 14.46 -0.19
CA LEU A 74 13.05 13.21 -0.19
C LEU A 74 13.79 12.94 -1.50
N LEU A 75 13.21 13.28 -2.67
CA LEU A 75 13.81 12.95 -3.96
C LEU A 75 14.75 14.02 -4.51
N VAL A 76 14.44 15.30 -4.29
CA VAL A 76 15.19 16.45 -4.84
C VAL A 76 16.66 16.44 -4.43
N PRO A 77 17.05 16.14 -3.18
CA PRO A 77 18.47 16.08 -2.80
C PRO A 77 19.28 15.05 -3.60
N PHE A 78 18.65 13.98 -4.09
CA PHE A 78 19.29 12.96 -4.92
C PHE A 78 19.21 13.28 -6.42
N ALA A 79 18.15 13.98 -6.85
CA ALA A 79 17.95 14.33 -8.23
C ALA A 79 18.77 15.55 -8.68
N LEU A 80 19.02 16.53 -7.79
CA LEU A 80 19.73 17.77 -8.14
C LEU A 80 21.20 17.55 -8.57
N PRO A 81 22.01 16.71 -7.88
CA PRO A 81 23.41 16.56 -8.23
C PRO A 81 23.64 15.83 -9.56
N ASP A 82 22.80 14.85 -9.91
CA ASP A 82 22.84 14.13 -11.19
C ASP A 82 21.42 13.72 -11.65
N PRO A 83 20.69 14.62 -12.32
CA PRO A 83 19.33 14.32 -12.79
C PRO A 83 19.28 13.15 -13.78
N ALA A 84 20.31 13.01 -14.60
CA ALA A 84 20.38 11.95 -15.61
C ALA A 84 20.63 10.59 -14.96
N GLY A 85 21.52 10.52 -13.96
CA GLY A 85 21.74 9.31 -13.16
C GLY A 85 20.53 8.94 -12.32
N PHE A 86 19.89 9.92 -11.70
CA PHE A 86 18.65 9.73 -10.98
C PHE A 86 17.57 9.11 -11.89
N TRP A 87 17.35 9.64 -13.09
CA TRP A 87 16.40 9.06 -14.05
C TRP A 87 16.79 7.65 -14.53
N ARG A 88 18.09 7.42 -14.78
CA ARG A 88 18.59 6.08 -15.14
C ARG A 88 18.28 5.06 -14.04
N GLY A 89 18.58 5.38 -12.79
CA GLY A 89 18.37 4.49 -11.64
C GLY A 89 16.90 4.31 -11.26
N LEU A 90 16.14 5.41 -11.22
CA LEU A 90 14.74 5.39 -10.77
C LEU A 90 13.77 4.91 -11.86
N VAL A 91 14.07 5.08 -13.15
CA VAL A 91 13.10 4.73 -14.19
C VAL A 91 13.67 3.71 -15.15
N ARG A 92 14.75 4.05 -15.85
CA ARG A 92 15.26 3.19 -16.94
C ARG A 92 15.70 1.81 -16.46
N PHE A 93 16.26 1.73 -15.26
CA PHE A 93 16.72 0.47 -14.67
C PHE A 93 15.60 -0.58 -14.63
N HIS A 94 14.38 -0.21 -14.25
CA HIS A 94 13.27 -1.16 -14.17
C HIS A 94 12.83 -1.71 -15.52
N PHE A 95 13.00 -0.95 -16.60
CA PHE A 95 12.75 -1.43 -17.95
C PHE A 95 13.90 -2.31 -18.45
N ALA A 96 15.15 -1.93 -18.16
CA ALA A 96 16.35 -2.67 -18.52
C ALA A 96 16.51 -4.01 -17.77
N GLN A 97 15.91 -4.13 -16.59
CA GLN A 97 15.90 -5.37 -15.82
C GLN A 97 15.34 -6.54 -16.63
N GLY A 98 16.12 -7.62 -16.74
CA GLY A 98 15.72 -8.83 -17.46
C GLY A 98 14.58 -9.59 -16.77
N PHE A 99 13.95 -10.48 -17.53
CA PHE A 99 13.01 -11.44 -16.99
C PHE A 99 13.70 -12.40 -16.03
N ARG A 100 13.04 -12.74 -14.91
CA ARG A 100 13.59 -13.70 -13.94
C ARG A 100 12.73 -14.97 -13.90
N ALA A 101 13.34 -16.07 -14.33
CA ALA A 101 12.68 -17.38 -14.40
C ALA A 101 12.42 -17.99 -13.00
N ASP A 102 13.08 -17.51 -11.95
CA ASP A 102 12.87 -17.84 -10.54
C ASP A 102 11.79 -16.95 -9.87
N SER A 103 11.16 -16.05 -10.61
CA SER A 103 10.04 -15.24 -10.12
C SER A 103 8.84 -16.10 -9.69
N LEU A 104 8.21 -15.70 -8.59
CA LEU A 104 6.95 -16.21 -8.06
C LEU A 104 5.75 -15.56 -8.77
N SER A 105 5.70 -15.69 -10.10
CA SER A 105 4.62 -15.19 -10.94
C SER A 105 4.08 -16.30 -11.86
N LEU A 106 2.84 -16.15 -12.31
CA LEU A 106 2.27 -17.01 -13.34
C LEU A 106 2.99 -16.84 -14.68
N THR A 107 3.57 -15.67 -14.95
CA THR A 107 4.41 -15.49 -16.15
C THR A 107 5.66 -16.35 -16.10
N ALA A 108 6.33 -16.44 -14.96
CA ALA A 108 7.47 -17.35 -14.78
C ALA A 108 7.07 -18.82 -14.89
N LEU A 109 5.90 -19.20 -14.34
CA LEU A 109 5.36 -20.53 -14.56
C LEU A 109 5.09 -20.80 -16.05
N GLY A 110 4.41 -19.88 -16.74
CA GLY A 110 4.11 -19.99 -18.15
C GLY A 110 5.36 -20.07 -19.03
N VAL A 111 6.40 -19.31 -18.72
CA VAL A 111 7.69 -19.40 -19.44
C VAL A 111 8.36 -20.76 -19.23
N ARG A 112 8.27 -21.34 -18.04
CA ARG A 112 8.79 -22.69 -17.78
C ARG A 112 8.02 -23.78 -18.53
N LEU A 113 6.72 -23.59 -18.74
CA LEU A 113 5.85 -24.59 -19.37
C LEU A 113 5.75 -24.46 -20.89
N ALA A 114 5.76 -23.24 -21.42
CA ALA A 114 5.46 -22.95 -22.83
C ALA A 114 6.56 -22.10 -23.52
N GLY A 115 7.65 -21.80 -22.82
CA GLY A 115 8.83 -21.15 -23.39
C GLY A 115 8.85 -19.63 -23.31
N PRO A 116 9.92 -18.98 -23.83
CA PRO A 116 10.19 -17.55 -23.64
C PRO A 116 9.15 -16.60 -24.23
N SER A 117 8.37 -17.04 -25.23
CA SER A 117 7.33 -16.22 -25.87
C SER A 117 6.28 -15.71 -24.88
N VAL A 118 6.06 -16.43 -23.78
CA VAL A 118 5.09 -16.07 -22.72
C VAL A 118 5.51 -14.82 -21.93
N GLN A 119 6.78 -14.40 -22.00
CA GLN A 119 7.27 -13.21 -21.28
C GLN A 119 6.50 -11.93 -21.63
N ALA A 120 5.93 -11.84 -22.83
CA ALA A 120 5.13 -10.70 -23.27
C ALA A 120 3.88 -10.46 -22.37
N ILE A 121 3.36 -11.52 -21.75
CA ILE A 121 2.21 -11.45 -20.83
C ILE A 121 2.56 -10.72 -19.53
N ALA A 122 3.86 -10.46 -19.25
CA ALA A 122 4.26 -9.76 -18.04
C ALA A 122 3.62 -8.37 -17.87
N LEU A 123 3.33 -7.70 -19.00
CA LEU A 123 2.65 -6.40 -19.01
C LEU A 123 1.19 -6.49 -18.55
N ALA A 124 0.55 -7.65 -18.66
CA ALA A 124 -0.83 -7.86 -18.24
C ALA A 124 -1.04 -7.53 -16.75
N GLY A 125 -0.04 -7.75 -15.90
CA GLY A 125 -0.13 -7.43 -14.47
C GLY A 125 -0.21 -5.94 -14.20
N VAL A 126 0.61 -5.14 -14.89
CA VAL A 126 0.57 -3.67 -14.81
C VAL A 126 -0.76 -3.15 -15.34
N VAL A 127 -1.23 -3.69 -16.46
CA VAL A 127 -2.53 -3.34 -17.05
C VAL A 127 -3.68 -3.67 -16.08
N LEU A 128 -3.66 -4.84 -15.46
CA LEU A 128 -4.68 -5.25 -14.49
C LEU A 128 -4.66 -4.36 -13.24
N GLY A 129 -3.48 -4.06 -12.70
CA GLY A 129 -3.33 -3.11 -11.60
C GLY A 129 -3.89 -1.74 -11.96
N ALA A 130 -3.54 -1.22 -13.14
CA ALA A 130 -4.07 0.05 -13.64
C ALA A 130 -5.59 0.03 -13.86
N ALA A 131 -6.15 -1.10 -14.30
CA ALA A 131 -7.59 -1.28 -14.46
C ALA A 131 -8.32 -1.20 -13.11
N VAL A 132 -7.76 -1.79 -12.04
CA VAL A 132 -8.29 -1.65 -10.67
C VAL A 132 -8.25 -0.17 -10.23
N LEU A 133 -7.17 0.56 -10.52
CA LEU A 133 -7.08 1.99 -10.21
C LEU A 133 -8.09 2.82 -11.01
N ALA A 134 -8.29 2.52 -12.29
CA ALA A 134 -9.28 3.19 -13.13
C ALA A 134 -10.71 2.93 -12.64
N PHE A 135 -10.99 1.72 -12.18
CA PHE A 135 -12.25 1.39 -11.52
C PHE A 135 -12.46 2.24 -10.25
N CYS A 136 -11.41 2.42 -9.44
CA CYS A 136 -11.45 3.26 -8.25
C CYS A 136 -11.79 4.72 -8.55
N ALA A 137 -11.21 5.29 -9.61
CA ALA A 137 -11.43 6.68 -10.02
C ALA A 137 -12.90 6.98 -10.36
N ARG A 138 -13.69 5.95 -10.71
CA ARG A 138 -15.12 6.08 -11.05
C ARG A 138 -16.05 5.94 -9.84
N ARG A 139 -15.51 5.74 -8.63
CA ARG A 139 -16.28 5.46 -7.42
C ARG A 139 -15.93 6.45 -6.31
N ARG A 140 -16.92 6.73 -5.45
CA ARG A 140 -16.62 7.30 -4.13
C ARG A 140 -16.12 6.16 -3.25
N LEU A 141 -14.82 6.13 -3.02
CA LEU A 141 -14.19 5.07 -2.22
C LEU A 141 -14.31 5.40 -0.74
N GLU A 142 -14.93 4.49 0.01
CA GLU A 142 -14.72 4.41 1.45
C GLU A 142 -13.36 3.77 1.76
N LEU A 143 -12.83 4.04 2.95
CA LEU A 143 -11.50 3.57 3.34
C LEU A 143 -11.31 2.05 3.21
N PRO A 144 -12.27 1.17 3.60
CA PRO A 144 -12.09 -0.27 3.41
C PRO A 144 -11.96 -0.69 1.95
N LEU A 145 -12.78 -0.10 1.08
CA LEU A 145 -12.72 -0.38 -0.35
C LEU A 145 -11.42 0.13 -0.97
N ALA A 146 -10.90 1.27 -0.51
CA ALA A 146 -9.59 1.75 -0.93
C ALA A 146 -8.45 0.82 -0.51
N CYS A 147 -8.48 0.29 0.73
CA CYS A 147 -7.50 -0.69 1.19
C CYS A 147 -7.56 -1.99 0.36
N ALA A 148 -8.78 -2.50 0.13
CA ALA A 148 -8.98 -3.70 -0.69
C ALA A 148 -8.54 -3.49 -2.14
N ALA A 149 -8.82 -2.32 -2.72
CA ALA A 149 -8.40 -1.97 -4.06
C ALA A 149 -6.87 -1.83 -4.19
N ALA A 150 -6.20 -1.26 -3.19
CA ALA A 150 -4.74 -1.19 -3.15
C ALA A 150 -4.12 -2.60 -3.13
N ALA A 151 -4.64 -3.48 -2.28
CA ALA A 151 -4.19 -4.88 -2.21
C ALA A 151 -4.46 -5.63 -3.53
N ALA A 152 -5.64 -5.46 -4.13
CA ALA A 152 -6.01 -6.09 -5.39
C ALA A 152 -5.18 -5.58 -6.58
N ALA A 153 -4.93 -4.27 -6.66
CA ALA A 153 -4.10 -3.68 -7.69
C ALA A 153 -2.67 -4.23 -7.60
N TRP A 154 -2.10 -4.32 -6.39
CA TRP A 154 -0.78 -4.88 -6.19
C TRP A 154 -0.72 -6.37 -6.50
N ALA A 155 -1.70 -7.17 -6.05
CA ALA A 155 -1.82 -8.58 -6.40
C ALA A 155 -1.86 -8.79 -7.92
N GLY A 156 -2.67 -7.99 -8.63
CA GLY A 156 -2.77 -8.04 -10.08
C GLY A 156 -1.43 -7.84 -10.78
N VAL A 157 -0.62 -6.90 -10.29
CA VAL A 157 0.77 -6.71 -10.77
C VAL A 157 1.59 -7.96 -10.50
N LEU A 158 1.63 -8.46 -9.27
CA LEU A 158 2.49 -9.58 -8.86
C LEU A 158 2.21 -10.90 -9.56
N ILE A 159 0.95 -11.18 -9.85
CA ILE A 159 0.54 -12.43 -10.51
C ILE A 159 1.23 -12.57 -11.87
N TRP A 160 1.37 -11.47 -12.62
CA TRP A 160 1.90 -11.52 -13.97
C TRP A 160 3.28 -10.86 -14.12
N ASN A 161 3.81 -10.15 -13.12
CA ASN A 161 5.05 -9.38 -13.30
C ASN A 161 6.27 -10.24 -13.72
N LYS A 162 7.19 -9.64 -14.49
CA LYS A 162 8.49 -10.24 -14.88
C LYS A 162 9.40 -10.57 -13.70
N GLN A 163 9.19 -9.89 -12.56
CA GLN A 163 9.94 -10.08 -11.31
C GLN A 163 8.98 -9.93 -10.14
N SER A 164 8.63 -11.05 -9.51
CA SER A 164 7.74 -11.14 -8.36
C SER A 164 8.40 -12.03 -7.29
N PHE A 165 8.93 -11.45 -6.21
CA PHE A 165 9.63 -12.21 -5.16
C PHE A 165 8.81 -12.28 -3.87
N CYS A 166 9.28 -13.09 -2.92
CA CYS A 166 8.52 -13.39 -1.72
C CYS A 166 8.28 -12.18 -0.80
N ASN A 167 9.15 -11.16 -0.79
CA ASN A 167 8.86 -9.89 -0.11
C ASN A 167 7.61 -9.22 -0.64
N TYR A 168 7.42 -9.20 -1.96
CA TYR A 168 6.27 -8.53 -2.55
C TYR A 168 4.97 -9.25 -2.19
N TRP A 169 4.99 -10.59 -2.17
CA TRP A 169 3.87 -11.41 -1.73
C TRP A 169 3.61 -11.26 -0.23
N TRP A 170 4.66 -11.17 0.60
CA TRP A 170 4.52 -10.86 2.02
C TRP A 170 3.81 -9.52 2.23
N LEU A 171 4.22 -8.47 1.49
CA LEU A 171 3.54 -7.18 1.52
C LEU A 171 2.08 -7.32 1.05
N CYS A 172 1.83 -8.05 -0.03
CA CYS A 172 0.47 -8.26 -0.55
C CYS A 172 -0.44 -8.95 0.47
N SER A 173 0.04 -9.99 1.16
CA SER A 173 -0.70 -10.67 2.23
C SER A 173 -1.00 -9.73 3.40
N ALA A 174 -0.02 -8.91 3.80
CA ALA A 174 -0.21 -7.93 4.87
C ALA A 174 -1.22 -6.82 4.49
N LEU A 175 -1.20 -6.37 3.24
CA LEU A 175 -2.18 -5.41 2.71
C LEU A 175 -3.60 -6.00 2.70
N LEU A 176 -3.75 -7.27 2.33
CA LEU A 176 -5.05 -7.98 2.39
C LEU A 176 -5.56 -8.10 3.83
N ALA A 177 -4.68 -8.46 4.77
CA ALA A 177 -5.04 -8.52 6.19
C ALA A 177 -5.47 -7.15 6.72
N LEU A 178 -4.74 -6.09 6.36
CA LEU A 178 -5.08 -4.72 6.76
C LEU A 178 -6.39 -4.23 6.13
N ALA A 179 -6.65 -4.59 4.87
CA ALA A 179 -7.93 -4.32 4.22
C ALA A 179 -9.09 -5.00 4.96
N ALA A 180 -8.94 -6.26 5.35
CA ALA A 180 -9.93 -6.99 6.13
C ALA A 180 -10.15 -6.39 7.53
N ALA A 181 -9.09 -5.86 8.15
CA ALA A 181 -9.15 -5.23 9.47
C ALA A 181 -9.54 -3.73 9.44
N SER A 182 -9.66 -3.15 8.25
CA SER A 182 -9.88 -1.70 8.12
C SER A 182 -11.26 -1.29 8.64
N PRO A 183 -11.38 -0.15 9.35
CA PRO A 183 -12.66 0.25 9.94
C PRO A 183 -13.69 0.58 8.86
N SER A 184 -14.75 -0.23 8.77
CA SER A 184 -15.96 0.15 8.04
C SER A 184 -16.70 1.22 8.81
N GLY A 185 -17.24 2.24 8.12
CA GLY A 185 -17.96 3.37 8.73
C GLY A 185 -19.10 2.99 9.69
N ARG A 186 -19.52 1.71 9.69
CA ARG A 186 -20.47 1.12 10.63
C ARG A 186 -19.97 1.00 12.08
N ASN A 187 -18.65 0.98 12.33
CA ASN A 187 -18.08 0.78 13.67
C ASN A 187 -17.35 2.00 14.26
N ALA A 188 -17.39 3.16 13.58
CA ALA A 188 -16.65 4.35 14.01
C ALA A 188 -17.24 5.08 15.24
N ALA A 189 -18.32 4.55 15.84
CA ALA A 189 -18.99 5.18 16.98
C ALA A 189 -19.49 4.16 18.00
N ALA A 190 -18.56 3.42 18.62
CA ALA A 190 -18.76 3.01 20.00
C ALA A 190 -17.44 3.24 20.72
N PRO A 191 -17.25 4.35 21.45
CA PRO A 191 -16.19 4.38 22.43
C PRO A 191 -16.38 3.15 23.33
N PHE A 192 -15.32 2.36 23.52
CA PHE A 192 -15.33 1.29 24.51
C PHE A 192 -15.68 1.94 25.85
N SER A 193 -16.93 1.76 26.28
CA SER A 193 -17.43 2.30 27.52
C SER A 193 -17.30 1.21 28.56
N LEU A 194 -16.54 1.48 29.62
CA LEU A 194 -16.55 0.62 30.81
C LEU A 194 -17.97 0.45 31.35
N ALA A 195 -18.88 1.41 31.11
CA ALA A 195 -20.29 1.30 31.51
C ALA A 195 -21.06 0.19 30.75
N THR A 196 -20.63 -0.19 29.55
CA THR A 196 -21.24 -1.32 28.81
C THR A 196 -20.59 -2.67 29.12
N ALA A 197 -19.42 -2.66 29.78
CA ALA A 197 -18.72 -3.87 30.23
C ALA A 197 -19.17 -4.33 31.62
N VAL A 198 -19.88 -3.48 32.36
CA VAL A 198 -20.48 -3.83 33.66
C VAL A 198 -21.81 -4.54 33.39
N PRO A 199 -21.98 -5.81 33.79
CA PRO A 199 -23.26 -6.51 33.66
C PRO A 199 -24.37 -5.72 34.35
N ALA A 200 -25.56 -5.67 33.74
CA ALA A 200 -26.73 -5.10 34.38
C ALA A 200 -26.97 -5.80 35.73
N GLY A 201 -26.71 -5.09 36.84
CA GLY A 201 -26.85 -5.62 38.20
C GLY A 201 -25.56 -5.71 39.02
N TYR A 202 -24.39 -5.36 38.47
CA TYR A 202 -23.17 -5.26 39.29
C TYR A 202 -23.16 -3.96 40.11
N THR A 203 -23.28 -4.10 41.43
CA THR A 203 -23.01 -3.04 42.39
C THR A 203 -21.56 -3.19 42.87
N PRO A 204 -20.68 -2.18 42.66
CA PRO A 204 -19.34 -2.22 43.22
C PRO A 204 -19.42 -2.26 44.76
N PRO A 205 -18.54 -3.01 45.44
CA PRO A 205 -18.53 -3.08 46.90
C PRO A 205 -18.27 -1.69 47.51
N PRO A 206 -18.85 -1.38 48.68
CA PRO A 206 -18.62 -0.12 49.35
C PRO A 206 -17.13 0.05 49.63
N ALA A 207 -16.58 1.20 49.21
CA ALA A 207 -15.19 1.56 49.47
C ALA A 207 -15.04 1.90 50.96
N GLY A 208 -14.60 0.92 51.75
CA GLY A 208 -14.16 1.15 53.13
C GLY A 208 -14.51 0.01 54.07
N ALA A 209 -13.49 -0.80 54.39
CA ALA A 209 -13.28 -1.41 55.70
C ALA A 209 -11.78 -1.37 55.98
#